data_AF-A0A5B9DAH8-F1
#
_entry.id   AF-A0A5B9DAH8-F1
#
_cell.length_a   1.000
_cell.length_b   1.000
_cell.length_c   1.000
_cell.angle_alpha   90.00
_cell.angle_beta   90.00
_cell.angle_gamma   90.00
#
_symmetry.space_group_name_H-M   'P 1'
#
loop_
_entity.id
_entity.type
_entity.pdbx_description
1 polymer ?
#
loop_
_entity_poly.entity_id
_entity_poly.type
_entity_poly.pdbx_seq_one_letter_code
_entity_poly.pdbx_strand_id
1 'polypeptide(L)'
;MGRTKKGFKINRIMEQEKLEHRVKITLIINGIVDIAMAFCLIIIPRLFAQILQFEDFNDSFRFLAGGYGIATLSFGITRIWVAKKNSFLWETVLVGFIEGFLLGTFCMAMVLYTEITIINAFLPILIGFGFMIIHLLFLISRKNLIFNKKFLQKT
;
A
#
# COMPACT_ATOMS: atom_id res chain seq x y z
N MET A 1 28.95 -34.89 -9.49
CA MET A 1 27.78 -34.13 -9.99
C MET A 1 26.96 -33.38 -8.91
N GLY A 2 27.49 -33.13 -7.69
CA GLY A 2 26.71 -32.54 -6.57
C GLY A 2 26.91 -31.03 -6.29
N ARG A 3 27.90 -30.35 -6.91
CA ARG A 3 28.19 -28.93 -6.63
C ARG A 3 27.17 -27.95 -7.23
N THR A 4 26.58 -28.28 -8.37
CA THR A 4 25.63 -27.40 -9.08
C THR A 4 24.27 -27.28 -8.38
N LYS A 5 23.71 -28.39 -7.87
CA LYS A 5 22.43 -28.36 -7.11
C LYS A 5 22.54 -27.56 -5.80
N LYS A 6 23.69 -27.58 -5.13
CA LYS A 6 23.92 -26.83 -3.87
C LYS A 6 24.07 -25.32 -4.13
N GLY A 7 24.81 -24.92 -5.16
CA GLY A 7 24.95 -23.52 -5.56
C GLY A 7 23.61 -22.89 -5.98
N PHE A 8 22.78 -23.65 -6.71
CA PHE A 8 21.46 -23.18 -7.16
C PHE A 8 20.47 -22.96 -6.00
N LYS A 9 20.53 -23.82 -4.97
CA LYS A 9 19.70 -23.68 -3.76
C LYS A 9 20.08 -22.44 -2.94
N ILE A 10 21.37 -22.15 -2.79
CA ILE A 10 21.87 -20.99 -2.04
C ILE A 10 21.45 -19.69 -2.73
N ASN A 11 21.56 -19.62 -4.06
CA ASN A 11 21.21 -18.42 -4.80
C ASN A 11 19.73 -18.04 -4.64
N ARG A 12 18.82 -19.03 -4.59
CA ARG A 12 17.39 -18.78 -4.36
C ARG A 12 17.06 -18.32 -2.93
N ILE A 13 17.73 -18.86 -1.92
CA ILE A 13 17.53 -18.42 -0.54
C ILE A 13 17.89 -16.94 -0.45
N MET A 14 19.01 -16.54 -1.04
CA MET A 14 19.40 -15.13 -1.12
C MET A 14 18.40 -14.27 -1.91
N GLU A 15 17.81 -14.77 -3.00
CA GLU A 15 16.77 -14.02 -3.74
C GLU A 15 15.47 -13.86 -2.94
N GLN A 16 15.04 -14.89 -2.21
CA GLN A 16 13.87 -14.80 -1.34
C GLN A 16 14.11 -13.81 -0.20
N GLU A 17 15.26 -13.87 0.46
CA GLU A 17 15.65 -12.92 1.52
C GLU A 17 15.71 -11.48 1.00
N LYS A 18 16.28 -11.27 -0.20
CA LYS A 18 16.29 -9.95 -0.85
C LYS A 18 14.89 -9.45 -1.16
N LEU A 19 13.99 -10.30 -1.65
CA LEU A 19 12.61 -9.93 -1.94
C LEU A 19 11.85 -9.57 -0.65
N GLU A 20 11.94 -10.39 0.39
CA GLU A 20 11.32 -10.11 1.69
C GLU A 20 11.85 -8.81 2.29
N HIS A 21 13.16 -8.57 2.21
CA HIS A 21 13.76 -7.32 2.68
C HIS A 21 13.20 -6.10 1.94
N ARG A 22 13.05 -6.19 0.61
CA ARG A 22 12.43 -5.12 -0.20
C ARG A 22 10.97 -4.88 0.20
N VAL A 23 10.19 -5.95 0.36
CA VAL A 23 8.80 -5.85 0.79
C VAL A 23 8.69 -5.17 2.16
N LYS A 24 9.55 -5.54 3.13
CA LYS A 24 9.58 -4.89 4.46
C LYS A 24 9.84 -3.39 4.37
N ILE A 25 10.82 -2.98 3.57
CA ILE A 25 11.11 -1.55 3.36
C ILE A 25 9.88 -0.85 2.79
N THR A 26 9.27 -1.41 1.74
CA THR A 26 8.08 -0.83 1.13
C THR A 26 6.92 -0.71 2.13
N LEU A 27 6.67 -1.74 2.94
CA LEU A 27 5.63 -1.69 3.98
C LEU A 27 5.91 -0.62 5.04
N ILE A 28 7.16 -0.42 5.45
CA ILE A 28 7.53 0.63 6.41
C ILE A 28 7.29 2.01 5.79
N ILE A 29 7.78 2.24 4.57
CA ILE A 29 7.61 3.53 3.87
C ILE A 29 6.13 3.83 3.71
N ASN A 30 5.36 2.87 3.20
CA ASN A 30 3.93 3.03 3.01
C ASN A 30 3.22 3.30 4.33
N GLY A 31 3.61 2.60 5.40
CA GLY A 31 3.02 2.83 6.71
C GLY A 31 3.33 4.22 7.29
N ILE A 32 4.51 4.78 7.01
CA ILE A 32 4.83 6.16 7.38
C ILE A 32 4.00 7.16 6.57
N VAL A 33 3.86 6.94 5.26
CA VAL A 33 3.02 7.77 4.38
C VAL A 33 1.57 7.76 4.83
N ASP A 34 1.04 6.59 5.18
CA ASP A 34 -0.32 6.42 5.71
C ASP A 34 -0.51 7.20 7.02
N ILE A 35 0.45 7.10 7.95
CA ILE A 35 0.40 7.86 9.21
C ILE A 35 0.42 9.37 8.94
N ALA A 36 1.29 9.84 8.04
CA ALA A 36 1.33 11.25 7.66
C ALA A 36 0.01 11.71 7.02
N MET A 37 -0.54 10.91 6.10
CA MET A 37 -1.84 11.18 5.47
C MET A 37 -2.98 11.17 6.48
N ALA A 38 -2.95 10.28 7.47
CA ALA A 38 -3.93 10.27 8.55
C ALA A 38 -3.92 11.58 9.33
N PHE A 39 -2.74 12.09 9.70
CA PHE A 39 -2.63 13.39 10.36
C PHE A 39 -3.15 14.51 9.46
N CYS A 40 -2.80 14.50 8.17
CA CYS A 40 -3.35 15.46 7.22
C CYS A 40 -4.89 15.41 7.17
N LEU A 41 -5.49 14.23 7.06
CA LEU A 41 -6.95 14.06 6.96
C LEU A 41 -7.69 14.40 8.25
N ILE A 42 -7.05 14.26 9.42
CA ILE A 42 -7.64 14.61 10.72
C ILE A 42 -7.51 16.12 10.97
N ILE A 43 -6.38 16.72 10.61
CA ILE A 43 -6.01 18.08 11.01
C ILE A 43 -6.41 19.11 9.95
N ILE A 44 -6.11 18.86 8.67
CA ILE A 44 -6.25 19.83 7.58
C ILE A 44 -7.72 20.23 7.36
N PRO A 45 -8.71 19.31 7.26
CA PRO A 45 -10.11 19.72 7.10
C PRO A 45 -10.62 20.58 8.26
N ARG A 46 -10.06 20.38 9.47
CA ARG A 46 -10.44 21.15 10.65
C ARG A 46 -9.85 22.56 10.61
N LEU A 47 -8.58 22.69 10.23
CA LEU A 47 -7.87 23.96 10.06
C LEU A 47 -8.37 24.76 8.86
N PHE A 48 -8.62 24.13 7.71
CA PHE A 48 -9.15 24.81 6.52
C PHE A 48 -10.53 25.41 6.76
N ALA A 49 -11.41 24.66 7.42
CA ALA A 49 -12.74 25.16 7.81
C ALA A 49 -12.65 26.38 8.76
N GLN A 50 -11.64 26.42 9.64
CA GLN A 50 -11.43 27.56 10.55
C GLN A 50 -10.78 28.77 9.86
N ILE A 51 -9.80 28.54 8.97
CA ILE A 51 -9.01 29.60 8.32
C ILE A 51 -9.81 30.31 7.22
N LEU A 52 -10.56 29.55 6.41
CA LEU A 52 -11.28 30.12 5.26
C LEU A 52 -12.69 30.62 5.59
N GLN A 53 -13.10 30.55 6.86
CA GLN A 53 -14.45 30.92 7.32
C GLN A 53 -15.58 30.34 6.42
N PHE A 54 -15.38 29.12 5.90
CA PHE A 54 -16.48 28.38 5.28
C PHE A 54 -17.44 27.96 6.41
N GLU A 55 -18.40 28.82 6.74
CA GLU A 55 -19.46 28.55 7.72
C GLU A 55 -20.26 27.29 7.36
N ASP A 56 -20.34 26.96 6.06
CA ASP A 56 -20.99 25.76 5.53
C ASP A 56 -20.00 24.64 5.14
N PHE A 57 -18.86 24.52 5.81
CA PHE A 57 -17.99 23.36 5.59
C PHE A 57 -18.66 22.09 6.14
N ASN A 58 -19.43 21.43 5.27
CA ASN A 58 -20.33 20.32 5.57
C ASN A 58 -19.73 19.34 6.59
N ASP A 59 -20.31 19.28 7.80
CA ASP A 59 -19.83 18.43 8.89
C ASP A 59 -19.76 16.95 8.50
N SER A 60 -20.55 16.52 7.52
CA SER A 60 -20.47 15.19 6.93
C SER A 60 -19.10 14.91 6.30
N PHE A 61 -18.52 15.90 5.63
CA PHE A 61 -17.19 15.79 5.02
C PHE A 61 -16.09 15.73 6.10
N ARG A 62 -16.25 16.47 7.20
CA ARG A 62 -15.31 16.46 8.33
C ARG A 62 -15.34 15.12 9.07
N PHE A 63 -16.53 14.57 9.29
CA PHE A 63 -16.71 13.24 9.88
C PHE A 63 -16.10 12.16 8.98
N LEU A 64 -16.38 12.22 7.68
CA LEU A 64 -15.84 11.28 6.69
C LEU A 64 -14.30 11.34 6.64
N ALA A 65 -13.72 12.54 6.55
CA ALA A 65 -12.28 12.74 6.52
C ALA A 65 -11.60 12.27 7.81
N GLY A 66 -12.19 12.55 8.97
CA GLY A 66 -11.71 12.06 10.26
C GLY A 66 -11.74 10.53 10.36
N GLY A 67 -12.83 9.90 9.96
CA GLY A 67 -12.96 8.44 9.91
C GLY A 67 -11.95 7.79 8.97
N TYR A 68 -11.76 8.37 7.78
CA TYR A 68 -10.76 7.91 6.82
C TYR A 68 -9.34 8.09 7.35
N GLY A 69 -9.07 9.19 8.06
CA GLY A 69 -7.81 9.43 8.74
C GLY A 69 -7.48 8.38 9.80
N ILE A 70 -8.43 8.03 10.67
CA ILE A 70 -8.24 6.99 11.69
C ILE A 70 -8.01 5.61 11.05
N ALA A 71 -8.74 5.28 9.98
CA ALA A 71 -8.53 4.04 9.25
C ALA A 71 -7.12 4.00 8.64
N THR A 72 -6.69 5.08 7.99
CA THR A 72 -5.37 5.21 7.37
C THR A 72 -4.26 5.09 8.42
N LEU A 73 -4.43 5.70 9.61
CA LEU A 73 -3.50 5.58 10.73
C LEU A 73 -3.33 4.12 11.16
N SER A 74 -4.46 3.42 11.31
CA SER A 74 -4.49 2.03 11.77
C SER A 74 -3.82 1.09 10.76
N PHE A 75 -4.01 1.32 9.47
CA PHE A 75 -3.30 0.60 8.40
C PHE A 75 -1.80 0.90 8.42
N GLY A 76 -1.41 2.16 8.60
CA GLY A 76 0.00 2.54 8.63
C GLY A 76 0.76 1.88 9.79
N ILE A 77 0.17 1.88 10.99
CA ILE A 77 0.73 1.18 12.16
C ILE A 77 0.84 -0.32 11.91
N THR A 78 -0.21 -0.93 11.34
CA THR A 78 -0.25 -2.36 11.04
C THR A 78 0.85 -2.75 10.04
N ARG A 79 1.06 -1.97 8.98
CA ARG A 79 2.10 -2.21 7.96
C ARG A 79 3.51 -2.18 8.56
N ILE A 80 3.79 -1.20 9.43
CA ILE A 80 5.08 -1.10 10.14
C ILE A 80 5.26 -2.29 11.09
N TRP A 81 4.21 -2.67 11.81
CA TRP A 81 4.25 -3.79 12.75
C TRP A 81 4.50 -5.13 12.05
N VAL A 82 3.79 -5.39 10.94
CA VAL A 82 3.97 -6.60 10.12
C VAL A 82 5.38 -6.65 9.52
N ALA A 83 5.90 -5.53 9.02
CA ALA A 83 7.25 -5.46 8.50
C ALA A 83 8.33 -5.87 9.53
N LYS A 84 8.08 -5.61 10.82
CA LYS A 84 8.99 -5.99 11.92
C LYS A 84 8.87 -7.46 12.32
N LYS A 85 7.66 -8.03 12.38
CA LYS A 85 7.45 -9.41 12.85
C LYS A 85 7.55 -10.49 11.77
N ASN A 86 7.58 -10.12 10.49
CA ASN A 86 7.56 -11.04 9.32
C ASN A 86 6.34 -11.98 9.24
N SER A 87 5.47 -11.98 10.26
CA SER A 87 4.19 -12.67 10.28
C SER A 87 3.20 -11.90 9.44
N PHE A 88 2.45 -12.59 8.57
CA PHE A 88 1.44 -12.02 7.69
C PHE A 88 1.95 -11.04 6.61
N LEU A 89 3.25 -11.05 6.31
CA LEU A 89 3.88 -10.13 5.36
C LEU A 89 3.13 -10.10 4.01
N TRP A 90 2.74 -11.26 3.50
CA TRP A 90 2.15 -11.38 2.18
C TRP A 90 0.66 -11.09 2.15
N GLU A 91 -0.03 -11.37 3.24
CA GLU A 91 -1.41 -10.98 3.49
C GLU A 91 -1.49 -9.45 3.51
N THR A 92 -0.55 -8.77 4.17
CA THR A 92 -0.46 -7.31 4.15
C THR A 92 -0.13 -6.76 2.76
N VAL A 93 0.71 -7.44 1.97
CA VAL A 93 0.93 -7.08 0.56
C VAL A 93 -0.35 -7.20 -0.27
N LEU A 94 -1.15 -8.24 -0.05
CA LEU A 94 -2.44 -8.40 -0.73
C LEU A 94 -3.44 -7.31 -0.35
N VAL A 95 -3.51 -6.97 0.94
CA VAL A 95 -4.34 -5.86 1.43
C VAL A 95 -3.88 -4.54 0.78
N GLY A 96 -2.57 -4.28 0.73
CA GLY A 96 -2.02 -3.10 0.07
C GLY A 96 -2.34 -3.02 -1.44
N PHE A 97 -2.39 -4.16 -2.13
CA PHE A 97 -2.86 -4.22 -3.53
C PHE A 97 -4.34 -3.83 -3.65
N ILE A 98 -5.20 -4.40 -2.81
CA ILE A 98 -6.64 -4.14 -2.81
C ILE A 98 -6.92 -2.66 -2.49
N GLU A 99 -6.25 -2.11 -1.49
CA GLU A 99 -6.37 -0.71 -1.11
C GLU A 99 -5.94 0.23 -2.24
N GLY A 100 -4.81 -0.04 -2.89
CA GLY A 100 -4.36 0.76 -4.03
C GLY A 100 -5.36 0.76 -5.19
N PHE A 101 -5.94 -0.41 -5.48
CA PHE A 101 -6.99 -0.55 -6.49
C PHE A 101 -8.26 0.21 -6.12
N LEU A 102 -8.75 0.04 -4.89
CA LEU A 102 -9.96 0.72 -4.41
C LEU A 102 -9.76 2.24 -4.37
N LEU A 103 -8.61 2.73 -3.92
CA LEU A 103 -8.30 4.16 -3.89
C LEU A 103 -8.24 4.74 -5.31
N GLY A 104 -7.50 4.10 -6.22
CA GLY A 104 -7.38 4.57 -7.61
C GLY A 104 -8.72 4.60 -8.33
N THR A 105 -9.53 3.54 -8.18
CA THR A 105 -10.87 3.46 -8.78
C THR A 105 -11.86 4.41 -8.14
N PHE A 106 -11.84 4.59 -6.82
CA PHE A 106 -12.68 5.57 -6.13
C PHE A 106 -12.38 6.99 -6.58
N CYS A 107 -11.10 7.39 -6.62
CA CYS A 107 -10.74 8.73 -7.09
C CYS A 107 -11.12 8.95 -8.56
N MET A 108 -10.97 7.93 -9.41
CA MET A 108 -11.42 7.99 -10.80
C MET A 108 -12.95 8.14 -10.89
N ALA A 109 -13.71 7.39 -10.08
CA ALA A 109 -15.16 7.51 -10.02
C ALA A 109 -15.58 8.91 -9.55
N MET A 110 -14.93 9.46 -8.52
CA MET A 110 -15.21 10.82 -8.06
C MET A 110 -14.98 11.86 -9.16
N VAL A 111 -13.92 11.75 -9.95
CA VAL A 111 -13.69 12.64 -11.11
C VAL A 111 -14.80 12.51 -12.17
N LEU A 112 -15.34 11.31 -12.38
CA LEU A 112 -16.39 11.09 -13.39
C LEU A 112 -17.78 11.50 -12.92
N TYR A 113 -18.07 11.38 -11.63
CA TYR A 113 -19.40 11.57 -11.05
C TYR A 113 -19.56 12.86 -10.25
N THR A 114 -18.48 13.62 -10.02
CA THR A 114 -18.52 14.90 -9.30
C THR A 114 -17.74 15.97 -10.07
N GLU A 115 -17.90 17.23 -9.69
CA GLU A 115 -17.18 18.38 -10.29
C GLU A 115 -15.70 18.46 -9.87
N ILE A 116 -15.15 17.41 -9.26
CA ILE A 116 -13.73 17.35 -8.87
C ILE A 116 -12.89 17.23 -10.13
N THR A 117 -12.02 18.22 -10.35
CA THR A 117 -11.12 18.23 -11.51
C THR A 117 -10.07 17.12 -11.44
N ILE A 118 -9.64 16.63 -12.61
CA ILE A 118 -8.55 15.65 -12.75
C ILE A 118 -7.28 16.12 -12.03
N ILE A 119 -6.99 17.42 -12.05
CA ILE A 119 -5.79 17.99 -11.41
C ILE A 119 -5.81 17.74 -9.90
N ASN A 120 -6.96 17.92 -9.25
CA ASN A 120 -7.12 17.70 -7.81
C ASN A 120 -7.06 16.21 -7.44
N ALA A 121 -7.51 15.33 -8.35
CA ALA A 121 -7.50 13.89 -8.15
C ALA A 121 -6.23 13.19 -8.67
N PHE A 122 -5.36 13.89 -9.41
CA PHE A 122 -4.21 13.29 -10.09
C PHE A 122 -3.26 12.61 -9.10
N LEU A 123 -2.90 13.30 -8.02
CA LEU A 123 -1.98 12.79 -7.00
C LEU A 123 -2.53 11.54 -6.30
N PRO A 124 -3.77 11.51 -5.77
CA PRO A 124 -4.30 10.30 -5.15
C PRO A 124 -4.53 9.15 -6.13
N ILE A 125 -4.89 9.43 -7.40
CA ILE A 125 -4.95 8.41 -8.46
C ILE A 125 -3.58 7.78 -8.71
N LEU A 126 -2.54 8.63 -8.84
CA LEU A 126 -1.17 8.19 -9.06
C LEU A 126 -0.65 7.34 -7.90
N ILE A 127 -0.94 7.75 -6.66
CA ILE A 127 -0.55 7.02 -5.45
C ILE A 127 -1.29 5.68 -5.38
N GLY A 128 -2.62 5.67 -5.58
CA GLY A 128 -3.43 4.45 -5.53
C GLY A 128 -2.96 3.40 -6.54
N PHE A 129 -2.90 3.76 -7.82
CA PHE A 129 -2.45 2.82 -8.85
C PHE A 129 -0.95 2.51 -8.77
N GLY A 130 -0.11 3.47 -8.37
CA GLY A 130 1.31 3.24 -8.14
C GLY A 130 1.54 2.17 -7.07
N PHE A 131 0.85 2.26 -5.94
CA PHE A 131 0.90 1.22 -4.91
C PHE A 131 0.33 -0.10 -5.39
N MET A 132 -0.80 -0.09 -6.11
CA MET A 132 -1.36 -1.32 -6.69
C MET A 132 -0.32 -2.04 -7.56
N ILE A 133 0.36 -1.33 -8.45
CA ILE A 133 1.38 -1.92 -9.35
C ILE A 133 2.55 -2.49 -8.55
N ILE A 134 3.08 -1.75 -7.56
CA ILE A 134 4.21 -2.21 -6.74
C ILE A 134 3.86 -3.51 -5.99
N HIS A 135 2.69 -3.57 -5.34
CA HIS A 135 2.27 -4.76 -4.62
C HIS A 135 1.96 -5.93 -5.57
N LEU A 136 1.40 -5.65 -6.75
CA LEU A 136 1.19 -6.66 -7.78
C LEU A 136 2.52 -7.28 -8.25
N LEU A 137 3.56 -6.46 -8.48
CA LEU A 137 4.89 -6.93 -8.84
C LEU A 137 5.49 -7.83 -7.76
N PHE A 138 5.28 -7.51 -6.48
CA PHE A 138 5.71 -8.38 -5.37
C PHE A 138 4.95 -9.71 -5.34
N LEU A 139 3.64 -9.70 -5.58
CA LEU A 139 2.82 -10.93 -5.65
C LEU A 139 3.25 -11.82 -6.82
N ILE A 140 3.50 -11.25 -8.00
CA ILE A 140 4.00 -11.97 -9.18
C ILE A 140 5.39 -12.55 -8.90
N SER A 141 6.29 -11.74 -8.33
CA SER A 141 7.66 -12.17 -7.99
C SER A 141 7.64 -13.35 -7.01
N ARG A 142 6.77 -13.30 -5.99
CA ARG A 142 6.55 -14.42 -5.06
C ARG A 142 6.06 -15.67 -5.77
N LYS A 143 5.05 -15.55 -6.64
CA LYS A 143 4.48 -16.68 -7.39
C LYS A 143 5.53 -17.36 -8.26
N ASN A 144 6.35 -16.59 -8.96
CA ASN A 144 7.43 -17.10 -9.79
C ASN A 144 8.48 -17.89 -8.96
N LEU A 145 8.87 -17.37 -7.80
CA LEU A 145 9.77 -18.07 -6.88
C LEU A 145 9.19 -19.40 -6.36
N ILE A 146 7.88 -19.44 -6.06
CA ILE A 146 7.21 -20.65 -5.57
C ILE A 146 7.02 -21.69 -6.69
N PHE A 147 6.59 -21.26 -7.87
CA PHE A 147 6.35 -22.15 -9.01
C PHE A 147 7.66 -22.86 -9.45
N ASN A 148 8.75 -22.10 -9.53
CA ASN A 148 10.07 -22.62 -9.88
C ASN A 148 10.65 -23.57 -8.81
N LYS A 149 10.13 -23.55 -7.57
CA LYS A 149 10.45 -24.52 -6.50
C LYS A 149 9.74 -25.86 -6.70
N LYS A 150 8.47 -25.86 -7.11
CA LYS A 150 7.70 -27.09 -7.34
C LYS A 150 8.17 -27.85 -8.59
N PHE A 151 8.60 -27.14 -9.63
CA PHE A 151 9.07 -27.76 -10.88
C PHE A 151 10.37 -28.57 -10.69
N LEU A 152 11.31 -28.06 -9.89
CA LEU A 152 12.63 -28.67 -9.65
C LEU A 152 12.67 -29.71 -8.52
N GLN A 153 11.60 -29.85 -7.73
CA GLN A 153 11.43 -31.01 -6.86
C GLN A 153 10.87 -32.24 -7.60
N LYS A 154 10.34 -32.03 -8.81
CA LYS A 154 9.83 -33.10 -9.69
C LYS A 154 10.85 -33.60 -10.72
N THR A 155 12.05 -33.00 -10.80
CA THR A 155 13.15 -33.36 -11.72
C THR A 155 14.42 -33.75 -10.96
#